data_AF-A0A0F8WVW8-F1
#
_entry.id   AF-A0A0F8WVW8-F1
#
_cell.length_a   1.000
_cell.length_b   1.000
_cell.length_c   1.000
_cell.angle_alpha   90.00
_cell.angle_beta   90.00
_cell.angle_gamma   90.00
#
_symmetry.space_group_name_H-M   'P 1'
#
loop_
_entity.id
_entity.type
_entity.pdbx_description
1 polymer ?
#
loop_
_entity_poly.entity_id
_entity_poly.type
_entity_poly.pdbx_seq_one_letter_code
_entity_poly.pdbx_strand_id
1 'polypeptide(L)'
;MPHRIGYIHGTSAALNVEIGFVPDAVILFNPTVGSTEKFSIHIVKKVIVFTSMTAATTSGIKKGAWIKGITSGAKAQINELILDTATTGWMICDVEQITGTFQSENCQVYASEPNSTAAADDDITVVVDVEYGVNIESEVTVTTINDGILGYAGSSTTDPVEAKGFTIGSTISVDTELLGYMAFQNDPGQSQPALVNGVDQETVW
;
A
#
# COMPACT_ATOMS: atom_id res chain seq x y z
N MET A 1 6.29 5.51 15.69
CA MET A 1 5.38 4.79 14.77
C MET A 1 4.14 4.38 15.54
N PRO A 2 2.95 4.87 15.14
CA PRO A 2 1.69 4.35 15.66
C PRO A 2 1.60 2.84 15.38
N HIS A 3 1.21 2.08 16.41
CA HIS A 3 0.92 0.66 16.28
C HIS A 3 -0.29 0.31 17.15
N ARG A 4 -1.10 -0.65 16.70
CA ARG A 4 -2.19 -1.24 17.50
C ARG A 4 -1.98 -2.74 17.63
N ILE A 5 -2.30 -3.26 18.81
CA ILE A 5 -2.25 -4.70 19.11
C ILE A 5 -3.62 -5.10 19.63
N GLY A 6 -4.13 -6.24 19.17
CA GLY A 6 -5.41 -6.74 19.63
C GLY A 6 -5.62 -8.20 19.30
N TYR A 7 -6.83 -8.68 19.63
CA TYR A 7 -7.27 -10.04 19.37
C TYR A 7 -8.65 -10.02 18.74
N ILE A 8 -8.91 -10.98 17.86
CA ILE A 8 -10.21 -11.19 17.23
C ILE A 8 -10.51 -12.68 17.15
N HIS A 9 -11.78 -13.02 17.25
CA HIS A 9 -12.27 -14.38 17.10
C HIS A 9 -12.54 -14.66 15.62
N GLY A 10 -11.94 -15.73 15.07
CA GLY A 10 -12.20 -16.18 13.71
C GLY A 10 -13.63 -16.70 13.54
N THR A 11 -14.18 -16.60 12.34
CA THR A 11 -15.61 -16.89 12.07
C THR A 11 -15.86 -17.71 10.80
N SER A 12 -14.79 -18.18 10.16
CA SER A 12 -14.79 -18.73 8.79
C SER A 12 -15.37 -17.78 7.73
N ALA A 13 -15.47 -16.50 8.05
CA ALA A 13 -15.81 -15.41 7.14
C ALA A 13 -14.75 -14.32 7.23
N ALA A 14 -14.67 -13.48 6.19
CA ALA A 14 -13.76 -12.35 6.22
C ALA A 14 -14.19 -11.33 7.30
N LEU A 15 -13.21 -10.77 8.01
CA LEU A 15 -13.39 -9.95 9.20
C LEU A 15 -12.76 -8.58 9.02
N ASN A 16 -13.53 -7.51 9.24
CA ASN A 16 -12.99 -6.16 9.29
C ASN A 16 -12.53 -5.83 10.72
N VAL A 17 -11.31 -5.30 10.82
CA VAL A 17 -10.70 -4.86 12.08
C VAL A 17 -10.49 -3.36 12.01
N GLU A 18 -11.30 -2.61 12.75
CA GLU A 18 -11.25 -1.15 12.80
C GLU A 18 -10.23 -0.71 13.86
N ILE A 19 -9.18 0.00 13.43
CA ILE A 19 -8.07 0.46 14.28
C ILE A 19 -7.82 1.97 14.15
N GLY A 20 -8.66 2.68 13.39
CA GLY A 20 -8.59 4.12 13.18
C GLY A 20 -7.52 4.59 12.19
N PHE A 21 -6.84 3.67 11.51
CA PHE A 21 -5.93 3.96 10.40
C PHE A 21 -5.78 2.75 9.48
N VAL A 22 -5.43 2.97 8.21
CA VAL A 22 -5.02 1.88 7.31
C VAL A 22 -3.57 1.54 7.65
N PRO A 23 -3.28 0.30 8.11
CA PRO A 23 -1.91 -0.07 8.45
C PRO A 23 -1.05 -0.18 7.19
N ASP A 24 0.26 0.00 7.34
CA ASP A 24 1.27 -0.28 6.32
C ASP A 24 1.73 -1.73 6.35
N ALA A 25 1.66 -2.33 7.54
CA ALA A 25 1.95 -3.74 7.74
C ALA A 25 1.06 -4.31 8.85
N VAL A 26 0.64 -5.57 8.67
CA VAL A 26 -0.08 -6.34 9.69
C VAL A 26 0.66 -7.65 9.91
N ILE A 27 0.96 -7.93 11.18
CA ILE A 27 1.46 -9.23 11.63
C ILE A 27 0.30 -9.96 12.28
N LEU A 28 0.00 -11.16 11.82
CA LEU A 28 -0.96 -12.05 12.46
C LEU A 28 -0.24 -13.21 13.15
N PHE A 29 -0.82 -13.65 14.26
CA PHE A 29 -0.41 -14.86 14.95
C PHE A 29 -1.63 -15.56 15.54
N ASN A 30 -1.62 -16.90 15.53
CA ASN A 30 -2.67 -17.70 16.15
C ASN A 30 -2.17 -18.30 17.47
N PRO A 31 -2.61 -17.81 18.64
CA PRO A 31 -2.27 -18.41 19.93
C PRO A 31 -3.01 -19.72 20.26
N THR A 32 -4.13 -20.04 19.59
CA THR A 32 -4.95 -21.24 19.84
C THR A 32 -4.30 -22.51 19.27
N VAL A 33 -3.61 -22.40 18.14
CA VAL A 33 -2.96 -23.53 17.47
C VAL A 33 -1.46 -23.36 17.60
N GLY A 34 -0.82 -24.16 18.46
CA GLY A 34 0.58 -24.03 18.87
C GLY A 34 1.56 -23.58 17.76
N SER A 35 2.01 -22.33 17.89
CA SER A 35 3.28 -21.69 17.49
C SER A 35 4.00 -21.92 16.16
N THR A 36 3.45 -22.54 15.11
CA THR A 36 4.20 -22.59 13.82
C THR A 36 3.43 -22.32 12.54
N GLU A 37 2.10 -22.35 12.54
CA GLU A 37 1.37 -22.41 11.25
C GLU A 37 0.81 -21.09 10.71
N LYS A 38 0.76 -20.01 11.50
CA LYS A 38 0.12 -18.76 11.03
C LYS A 38 0.82 -17.49 11.54
N PHE A 39 2.14 -17.43 11.41
CA PHE A 39 2.83 -16.14 11.46
C PHE A 39 2.86 -15.56 10.06
N SER A 40 2.04 -14.56 9.77
CA SER A 40 2.02 -13.92 8.46
C SER A 40 2.26 -12.43 8.60
N ILE A 41 3.14 -11.90 7.75
CA ILE A 41 3.40 -10.47 7.60
C ILE A 41 2.76 -10.05 6.29
N HIS A 42 1.83 -9.12 6.36
CA HIS A 42 1.17 -8.57 5.19
C HIS A 42 1.54 -7.10 5.08
N ILE A 43 2.16 -6.74 3.95
CA ILE A 43 2.47 -5.34 3.61
C ILE A 43 1.26 -4.80 2.86
N VAL A 44 0.74 -3.67 3.32
CA VAL A 44 -0.50 -3.06 2.82
C VAL A 44 -0.15 -1.81 2.00
N LYS A 45 0.85 -1.93 1.12
CA LYS A 45 1.27 -0.88 0.19
C LYS A 45 1.09 -1.37 -1.23
N LYS A 46 0.83 -0.44 -2.16
CA LYS A 46 0.77 -0.78 -3.59
C LYS A 46 2.15 -0.61 -4.21
N VAL A 47 2.54 -1.57 -5.04
CA VAL A 47 3.81 -1.53 -5.78
C VAL A 47 3.50 -1.41 -7.27
N ILE A 48 3.89 -0.29 -7.86
CA ILE A 48 3.73 -0.04 -9.29
C ILE A 48 5.10 -0.19 -9.96
N VAL A 49 5.20 -1.11 -10.92
CA VAL A 49 6.43 -1.36 -11.66
C VAL A 49 6.46 -0.49 -12.92
N PHE A 50 7.56 0.23 -13.13
CA PHE A 50 7.80 0.99 -14.36
C PHE A 50 9.05 0.49 -15.10
N THR A 51 8.94 0.46 -16.43
CA THR A 51 10.01 -0.04 -17.32
C THR A 51 10.62 1.03 -18.21
N SER A 52 10.09 2.25 -18.15
CA SER A 52 10.70 3.39 -18.81
C SER A 52 10.41 4.66 -18.02
N MET A 53 11.36 5.58 -18.07
CA MET A 53 11.24 6.95 -17.60
C MET A 53 11.96 7.85 -18.59
N THR A 54 11.31 8.93 -19.01
CA THR A 54 11.91 9.90 -19.91
C THR A 54 12.97 10.70 -19.14
N ALA A 55 14.22 10.77 -19.64
CA ALA A 55 15.33 11.37 -18.89
C ALA A 55 15.09 12.84 -18.42
N ALA A 56 14.23 13.58 -19.13
CA ALA A 56 13.83 14.95 -18.79
C ALA A 56 13.00 15.05 -17.48
N THR A 57 12.43 13.95 -17.00
CA THR A 57 11.49 13.90 -15.86
C THR A 57 12.13 13.38 -14.58
N THR A 58 13.41 12.98 -14.60
CA THR A 58 14.17 12.51 -13.43
C THR A 58 14.18 13.48 -12.25
N SER A 59 14.01 14.79 -12.48
CA SER A 59 13.86 15.79 -11.42
C SER A 59 12.43 15.94 -10.88
N GLY A 60 11.44 15.43 -11.63
CA GLY A 60 10.01 15.46 -11.31
C GLY A 60 9.49 14.20 -10.61
N ILE A 61 10.04 13.02 -10.91
CA ILE A 61 9.65 11.77 -10.26
C ILE A 61 10.39 11.62 -8.94
N LYS A 62 9.68 11.87 -7.85
CA LYS A 62 10.22 11.83 -6.49
C LYS A 62 9.10 11.51 -5.51
N LYS A 63 9.48 11.19 -4.26
CA LYS A 63 8.53 11.11 -3.16
C LYS A 63 7.63 12.35 -3.10
N GLY A 64 6.33 12.13 -2.95
CA GLY A 64 5.28 13.13 -2.91
C GLY A 64 4.70 13.52 -4.27
N ALA A 65 5.40 13.19 -5.38
CA ALA A 65 4.85 13.38 -6.72
C ALA A 65 3.69 12.41 -6.97
N TRP A 66 2.81 12.80 -7.89
CA TRP A 66 1.68 12.02 -8.32
C TRP A 66 1.93 11.46 -9.71
N ILE A 67 1.44 10.25 -9.97
CA ILE A 67 1.37 9.69 -11.31
C ILE A 67 -0.08 9.56 -11.74
N LYS A 68 -0.35 9.68 -13.04
CA LYS A 68 -1.66 9.41 -13.64
C LYS A 68 -1.53 8.62 -14.94
N GLY A 69 -2.24 7.52 -15.04
CA GLY A 69 -2.38 6.72 -16.25
C GLY A 69 -3.12 7.51 -17.32
N ILE A 70 -2.54 7.58 -18.51
CA ILE A 70 -3.12 8.32 -19.64
C ILE A 70 -4.38 7.61 -20.14
N THR A 71 -4.40 6.27 -20.10
CA THR A 71 -5.51 5.48 -20.65
C THR A 71 -6.55 5.18 -19.56
N SER A 72 -6.11 4.67 -18.41
CA SER A 72 -7.01 4.31 -17.31
C SER A 72 -7.55 5.52 -16.55
N GLY A 73 -6.83 6.64 -16.57
CA GLY A 73 -7.08 7.76 -15.67
C GLY A 73 -6.76 7.44 -14.20
N ALA A 74 -6.22 6.25 -13.90
CA ALA A 74 -5.82 5.86 -12.56
C ALA A 74 -4.74 6.81 -12.05
N LYS A 75 -4.74 7.11 -10.77
CA LYS A 75 -3.82 8.06 -10.15
C LYS A 75 -3.28 7.51 -8.84
N ALA A 76 -2.02 7.80 -8.55
CA ALA A 76 -1.34 7.36 -7.34
C ALA A 76 -0.33 8.41 -6.87
N GLN A 77 -0.19 8.61 -5.56
CA GLN A 77 0.93 9.36 -5.00
C GLN A 77 2.12 8.43 -4.72
N ILE A 78 3.32 8.85 -5.11
CA ILE A 78 4.58 8.15 -4.84
C ILE A 78 4.99 8.43 -3.39
N ASN A 79 5.02 7.40 -2.55
CA ASN A 79 5.61 7.51 -1.21
C ASN A 79 7.11 7.16 -1.22
N GLU A 80 7.50 6.19 -2.04
CA GLU A 80 8.90 5.81 -2.24
C GLU A 80 9.16 5.48 -3.70
N LEU A 81 10.37 5.81 -4.17
CA LEU A 81 10.85 5.52 -5.51
C LEU A 81 12.13 4.70 -5.38
N ILE A 82 12.11 3.49 -5.92
CA ILE A 82 13.26 2.57 -5.94
C ILE A 82 13.68 2.42 -7.40
N LEU A 83 14.91 2.81 -7.71
CA LEU A 83 15.48 2.69 -9.05
C LEU A 83 16.29 1.40 -9.16
N ASP A 84 15.94 0.54 -10.11
CA ASP A 84 16.75 -0.61 -10.52
C ASP A 84 17.84 -0.16 -11.49
N THR A 85 17.44 0.68 -12.45
CA THR A 85 18.34 1.35 -13.38
C THR A 85 18.01 2.84 -13.44
N ALA A 86 18.71 3.59 -14.31
CA ALA A 86 18.41 5.00 -14.53
C ALA A 86 16.99 5.25 -15.08
N THR A 87 16.30 4.23 -15.61
CA THR A 87 14.98 4.39 -16.25
C THR A 87 13.95 3.33 -15.87
N THR A 88 14.26 2.43 -14.93
CA THR A 88 13.37 1.34 -14.50
C THR A 88 13.37 1.22 -12.99
N GLY A 89 12.27 0.70 -12.43
CA GLY A 89 12.18 0.47 -11.01
C GLY A 89 10.76 0.28 -10.49
N TRP A 90 10.59 0.64 -9.23
CA TRP A 90 9.35 0.49 -8.47
C TRP A 90 8.95 1.80 -7.81
N MET A 91 7.65 2.06 -7.82
CA MET A 91 7.02 3.10 -7.01
C MET A 91 6.22 2.41 -5.92
N ILE A 92 6.46 2.77 -4.67
CA ILE A 92 5.65 2.36 -3.53
C ILE A 92 4.65 3.48 -3.28
N CYS A 93 3.37 3.16 -3.39
CA CYS A 93 2.28 4.11 -3.27
C CYS A 93 1.43 3.79 -2.04
N ASP A 94 0.97 4.85 -1.36
CA ASP A 94 0.03 4.71 -0.25
C ASP A 94 -1.33 4.40 -0.83
N VAL A 95 -1.97 3.33 -0.35
CA VAL A 95 -3.18 2.83 -1.00
C VAL A 95 -4.35 3.82 -0.83
N GLU A 96 -4.34 4.63 0.23
CA GLU A 96 -5.31 5.73 0.41
C GLU A 96 -5.15 6.87 -0.61
N GLN A 97 -3.99 6.97 -1.27
CA GLN A 97 -3.67 7.97 -2.28
C GLN A 97 -3.71 7.37 -3.70
N ILE A 98 -4.39 6.23 -3.87
CA ILE A 98 -4.60 5.58 -5.17
C ILE A 98 -6.07 5.63 -5.53
N THR A 99 -6.35 5.91 -6.80
CA THR A 99 -7.70 5.86 -7.35
C THR A 99 -7.65 5.18 -8.70
N GLY A 100 -8.51 4.16 -8.91
CA GLY A 100 -8.53 3.36 -10.13
C GLY A 100 -7.43 2.30 -10.17
N THR A 101 -7.30 1.65 -11.32
CA THR A 101 -6.34 0.56 -11.54
C THR A 101 -5.46 0.90 -12.72
N PHE A 102 -4.14 0.90 -12.51
CA PHE A 102 -3.18 1.08 -13.60
C PHE A 102 -3.14 -0.18 -14.47
N GLN A 103 -3.15 0.01 -15.79
CA GLN A 103 -2.88 -1.05 -16.75
C GLN A 103 -1.41 -0.97 -17.19
N SER A 104 -0.97 -1.85 -18.09
CA SER A 104 0.28 -1.56 -18.81
C SER A 104 0.03 -0.36 -19.73
N GLU A 105 0.52 0.81 -19.32
CA GLU A 105 0.19 2.07 -19.97
C GLU A 105 1.27 3.14 -19.72
N ASN A 106 1.20 4.22 -20.51
CA ASN A 106 1.98 5.42 -20.25
C ASN A 106 1.29 6.24 -19.16
N CYS A 107 2.10 6.80 -18.27
CA CYS A 107 1.66 7.68 -17.21
C CYS A 107 2.44 9.00 -17.24
N GLN A 108 1.86 9.98 -16.58
CA GLN A 108 2.40 11.32 -16.44
C GLN A 108 2.66 11.63 -14.98
N VAL A 109 3.63 12.49 -14.72
CA VAL A 109 4.06 12.86 -13.38
C VAL A 109 3.66 14.30 -13.06
N TYR A 110 3.06 14.49 -11.90
CA TYR A 110 2.57 15.76 -11.40
C TYR A 110 3.20 16.06 -10.05
N ALA A 111 3.46 17.34 -9.77
CA ALA A 111 3.95 17.77 -8.46
C ALA A 111 2.86 17.75 -7.36
N SER A 112 1.58 17.69 -7.76
CA SER A 112 0.41 17.66 -6.88
C SER A 112 -0.67 16.78 -7.50
N GLU A 113 -1.74 16.47 -6.74
CA GLU A 113 -2.81 15.60 -7.23
C GLU A 113 -3.39 16.12 -8.57
N PRO A 114 -3.45 15.27 -9.61
CA PRO A 114 -3.92 15.68 -10.93
C PRO A 114 -5.45 15.73 -10.97
N ASN A 115 -5.98 16.96 -10.96
CA ASN A 115 -7.42 17.24 -11.07
C ASN A 115 -7.87 17.56 -12.51
N SER A 116 -6.92 17.59 -13.46
CA SER A 116 -7.13 17.98 -14.85
C SER A 116 -6.95 16.80 -15.82
N THR A 117 -7.43 16.99 -17.05
CA THR A 117 -7.19 16.06 -18.16
C THR A 117 -5.69 15.93 -18.40
N ALA A 118 -5.24 14.71 -18.69
CA ALA A 118 -3.85 14.38 -18.97
C ALA A 118 -3.22 15.39 -19.95
N ALA A 119 -1.99 15.87 -19.69
CA ALA A 119 -1.20 16.58 -20.68
C ALA A 119 -0.84 15.62 -21.84
N ALA A 120 -0.21 16.07 -22.92
CA ALA A 120 0.09 15.20 -24.07
C ALA A 120 1.39 14.38 -23.93
N ASP A 121 2.21 14.65 -22.91
CA ASP A 121 3.57 14.10 -22.81
C ASP A 121 3.63 12.86 -21.91
N ASP A 122 4.35 11.83 -22.37
CA ASP A 122 4.59 10.57 -21.65
C ASP A 122 5.85 10.69 -20.77
N ASP A 123 5.69 10.58 -19.45
CA ASP A 123 6.81 10.70 -18.52
C ASP A 123 7.38 9.34 -18.10
N ILE A 124 6.52 8.33 -17.98
CA ILE A 124 6.86 6.94 -17.63
C ILE A 124 5.95 5.92 -18.33
N THR A 125 6.44 4.69 -18.49
CA THR A 125 5.59 3.53 -18.83
C THR A 125 5.54 2.57 -17.65
N VAL A 126 4.33 2.30 -17.17
CA VAL A 126 4.07 1.26 -16.16
C VAL A 126 3.67 -0.04 -16.86
N VAL A 127 4.11 -1.19 -16.33
CA VAL A 127 3.87 -2.49 -16.98
C VAL A 127 2.94 -3.36 -16.16
N VAL A 128 3.07 -3.32 -14.85
CA VAL A 128 2.21 -4.09 -13.96
C VAL A 128 1.95 -3.28 -12.70
N ASP A 129 0.67 -3.12 -12.40
CA ASP A 129 0.23 -2.87 -11.03
C ASP A 129 0.31 -4.19 -10.27
N VAL A 130 1.43 -4.44 -9.58
CA VAL A 130 1.58 -5.67 -8.81
C VAL A 130 0.83 -5.47 -7.52
N GLU A 131 -0.34 -6.11 -7.44
CA GLU A 131 -1.10 -6.17 -6.20
C GLU A 131 -0.40 -7.11 -5.22
N TYR A 132 0.47 -6.56 -4.38
CA TYR A 132 0.88 -7.24 -3.16
C TYR A 132 -0.21 -7.08 -2.11
N GLY A 133 -1.31 -7.83 -2.29
CA GLY A 133 -2.35 -7.99 -1.29
C GLY A 133 -3.08 -6.71 -0.88
N VAL A 134 -3.40 -5.79 -1.80
CA VAL A 134 -4.24 -4.63 -1.45
C VAL A 134 -5.16 -4.18 -2.59
N ASN A 135 -6.45 -4.28 -2.31
CA ASN A 135 -7.49 -3.44 -2.88
C ASN A 135 -8.15 -2.69 -1.71
N ILE A 136 -8.18 -1.35 -1.76
CA ILE A 136 -9.01 -0.56 -0.84
C ILE A 136 -10.38 -0.46 -1.49
N GLU A 137 -11.31 -1.27 -1.02
CA GLU A 137 -12.71 -1.11 -1.38
C GLU A 137 -13.29 0.10 -0.62
N SER A 138 -13.76 1.06 -1.40
CA SER A 138 -14.70 2.06 -0.92
C SER A 138 -16.06 1.37 -0.87
N GLU A 139 -16.52 1.03 0.34
CA GLU A 139 -17.85 0.54 0.72
C GLU A 139 -17.89 -0.90 1.27
N VAL A 140 -18.70 -1.08 2.32
CA VAL A 140 -18.90 -2.30 3.11
C VAL A 140 -19.61 -3.38 2.30
N THR A 141 -18.90 -3.94 1.34
CA THR A 141 -19.21 -5.28 0.84
C THR A 141 -17.97 -6.09 1.11
N VAL A 142 -18.06 -7.05 2.03
CA VAL A 142 -16.97 -7.96 2.37
C VAL A 142 -16.46 -8.56 1.06
N THR A 143 -15.35 -8.02 0.55
CA THR A 143 -14.70 -8.56 -0.63
C THR A 143 -14.31 -9.98 -0.28
N THR A 144 -14.54 -10.92 -1.19
CA THR A 144 -14.17 -12.33 -1.04
C THR A 144 -12.65 -12.49 -1.10
N ILE A 145 -11.95 -11.99 -0.09
CA ILE A 145 -10.56 -12.31 0.15
C ILE A 145 -10.58 -13.62 0.91
N ASN A 146 -10.12 -14.68 0.26
CA ASN A 146 -10.03 -15.96 0.90
C ASN A 146 -8.72 -16.04 1.70
N ASP A 147 -7.57 -15.74 1.07
CA ASP A 147 -6.23 -16.04 1.61
C ASP A 147 -5.34 -14.79 1.75
N GLY A 148 -5.80 -13.73 2.44
CA GLY A 148 -5.00 -12.50 2.55
C GLY A 148 -5.47 -11.49 3.58
N ILE A 149 -4.74 -10.37 3.66
CA ILE A 149 -5.07 -9.18 4.45
C ILE A 149 -5.13 -8.00 3.50
N LEU A 150 -6.23 -7.23 3.51
CA LEU A 150 -6.33 -5.99 2.73
C LEU A 150 -6.48 -4.78 3.67
N GLY A 151 -6.01 -3.61 3.22
CA GLY A 151 -6.30 -2.34 3.86
C GLY A 151 -7.77 -1.95 3.66
N TYR A 152 -8.36 -1.32 4.68
CA TYR A 152 -9.77 -0.91 4.67
C TYR A 152 -9.86 0.56 5.08
N ALA A 153 -10.35 1.41 4.18
CA ALA A 153 -10.42 2.86 4.40
C ALA A 153 -11.66 3.33 5.17
N GLY A 154 -12.53 2.41 5.61
CA GLY A 154 -13.76 2.76 6.32
C GLY A 154 -15.00 2.87 5.42
N SER A 155 -16.18 2.83 6.04
CA SER A 155 -17.45 3.20 5.40
C SER A 155 -17.61 4.72 5.39
N SER A 156 -18.20 5.26 4.33
CA SER A 156 -18.58 6.70 4.26
C SER A 156 -19.71 7.08 5.22
N THR A 157 -20.37 6.10 5.85
CA THR A 157 -21.52 6.28 6.76
C THR A 157 -21.16 6.38 8.24
N THR A 158 -19.92 6.04 8.62
CA THR A 158 -19.38 6.14 9.98
C THR A 158 -18.26 7.19 9.97
N ASP A 159 -17.85 7.73 11.13
CA ASP A 159 -16.76 8.72 11.18
C ASP A 159 -15.53 8.14 10.43
N PRO A 160 -15.09 8.77 9.32
CA PRO A 160 -14.08 8.20 8.42
C PRO A 160 -12.71 8.05 9.09
N VAL A 161 -12.50 8.62 10.28
CA VAL A 161 -11.28 8.44 11.06
C VAL A 161 -11.35 7.20 11.93
N GLU A 162 -12.54 6.83 12.44
CA GLU A 162 -12.70 5.67 13.33
C GLU A 162 -12.90 4.36 12.56
N ALA A 163 -13.45 4.43 11.35
CA ALA A 163 -13.76 3.25 10.54
C ALA A 163 -12.56 2.64 9.79
N LYS A 164 -11.36 3.23 9.84
CA LYS A 164 -10.19 2.73 9.09
C LYS A 164 -9.56 1.49 9.74
N GLY A 165 -9.00 0.60 8.92
CA GLY A 165 -8.30 -0.58 9.40
C GLY A 165 -7.89 -1.55 8.32
N PHE A 166 -8.18 -2.83 8.54
CA PHE A 166 -7.85 -3.91 7.61
C PHE A 166 -8.89 -5.04 7.64
N THR A 167 -8.93 -5.83 6.56
CA THR A 167 -9.79 -7.01 6.43
C THR A 167 -8.94 -8.28 6.46
N ILE A 168 -9.30 -9.24 7.31
CA ILE A 168 -8.74 -10.59 7.38
C ILE A 168 -9.57 -11.51 6.50
N GLY A 169 -8.94 -12.20 5.55
CA GLY A 169 -9.60 -13.15 4.66
C GLY A 169 -10.17 -14.39 5.38
N SER A 170 -11.18 -15.01 4.78
CA SER A 170 -11.95 -16.09 5.41
C SER A 170 -11.15 -17.35 5.72
N THR A 171 -10.10 -17.67 4.96
CA THR A 171 -9.22 -18.83 5.20
C THR A 171 -8.29 -18.59 6.38
N ILE A 172 -7.95 -17.33 6.66
CA ILE A 172 -7.15 -16.95 7.84
C ILE A 172 -8.05 -16.89 9.08
N SER A 173 -9.26 -16.33 8.94
CA SER A 173 -10.31 -16.24 9.95
C SER A 173 -10.98 -17.60 10.20
N VAL A 174 -10.25 -18.61 10.66
CA VAL A 174 -10.85 -19.92 10.93
C VAL A 174 -11.76 -19.87 12.16
N ASP A 175 -12.96 -20.44 12.05
CA ASP A 175 -13.93 -20.49 13.14
C ASP A 175 -13.32 -21.09 14.41
N THR A 176 -13.70 -20.55 15.56
CA THR A 176 -13.20 -20.93 16.91
C THR A 176 -11.73 -20.67 17.20
N GLU A 177 -10.95 -20.18 16.23
CA GLU A 177 -9.57 -19.76 16.46
C GLU A 177 -9.50 -18.33 17.01
N LEU A 178 -8.61 -18.10 17.98
CA LEU A 178 -8.25 -16.74 18.39
C LEU A 178 -7.11 -16.28 17.48
N LEU A 179 -7.24 -15.07 16.93
CA LEU A 179 -6.20 -14.44 16.13
C LEU A 179 -5.70 -13.20 16.88
N GLY A 180 -4.41 -13.13 17.12
CA GLY A 180 -3.74 -11.92 17.56
C GLY A 180 -3.21 -11.14 16.36
N TYR A 181 -3.26 -9.81 16.43
CA TYR A 181 -2.74 -8.93 15.40
C TYR A 181 -1.85 -7.84 15.97
N MET A 182 -0.85 -7.43 15.18
CA MET A 182 -0.07 -6.21 15.38
C MET A 182 -0.11 -5.42 14.07
N ALA A 183 -0.68 -4.22 14.11
CA ALA A 183 -0.84 -3.35 12.96
C ALA A 183 0.07 -2.13 13.12
N PHE A 184 0.87 -1.85 12.10
CA PHE A 184 1.88 -0.80 12.10
C PHE A 184 1.54 0.25 11.04
N GLN A 185 1.75 1.52 11.35
CA GLN A 185 1.70 2.59 10.37
C GLN A 185 2.96 3.45 10.55
N ASN A 186 3.67 3.72 9.45
CA ASN A 186 4.71 4.72 9.45
C ASN A 186 4.07 6.09 9.58
N ASP A 187 4.68 6.95 10.40
CA ASP A 187 4.23 8.33 10.51
C ASP A 187 4.48 9.02 9.15
N PRO A 188 3.43 9.54 8.47
CA PRO A 188 3.59 10.19 7.17
C PRO A 188 4.50 11.43 7.23
N GLY A 189 4.76 11.98 8.43
CA GLY A 189 5.67 13.11 8.64
C GLY A 189 7.13 12.74 8.92
N GLN A 190 7.45 11.46 9.13
CA GLN A 190 8.82 11.00 9.40
C GLN A 190 9.40 10.47 8.09
N SER A 191 10.16 11.31 7.37
CA SER A 191 11.00 10.82 6.27
C SER A 191 11.92 9.75 6.81
N GLN A 192 11.71 8.49 6.43
CA GLN A 192 12.73 7.46 6.66
C GLN A 192 14.00 7.94 5.95
N PRO A 193 15.17 7.91 6.63
CA PRO A 193 16.42 8.20 5.95
C PRO A 193 16.54 7.22 4.79
N ALA A 194 16.75 7.73 3.58
CA ALA A 194 16.97 6.89 2.42
C ALA A 194 18.09 5.90 2.76
N LEU A 195 17.79 4.60 2.72
CA LEU A 195 18.81 3.58 2.81
C LEU A 195 19.60 3.66 1.50
N VAL A 196 20.61 4.51 1.47
CA VAL A 196 21.59 4.56 0.38
C VAL A 196 22.38 3.26 0.47
N ASN A 197 22.02 2.29 -0.37
CA ASN A 197 22.87 1.14 -0.63
C ASN A 197 24.14 1.65 -1.31
N GLY A 198 25.21 1.79 -0.52
CA GLY A 198 26.56 2.02 -1.02
C GLY A 198 27.24 3.20 -0.35
N VAL A 199 28.24 2.88 0.46
CA VAL A 199 29.24 3.74 1.12
C VAL A 199 28.88 4.13 2.55
N ASP A 200 29.40 3.33 3.48
CA ASP A 200 29.77 3.76 4.82
C ASP A 200 30.53 5.09 4.71
N GLN A 201 29.93 6.19 5.17
CA GLN A 201 30.72 7.34 5.58
C GLN A 201 31.08 7.16 7.06
N GLU A 202 32.04 6.27 7.32
CA GLU A 202 33.08 6.61 8.29
C GLU A 202 33.73 7.90 7.79
N THR A 203 33.39 9.02 8.42
CA THR A 203 34.33 10.13 8.51
C THR A 203 34.53 10.42 9.97
N VAL A 204 35.53 9.72 10.50
CA VAL A 204 36.43 10.17 11.56
C VAL A 204 36.59 11.69 11.46
N TRP A 205 36.14 12.43 12.47
CA TRP A 205 36.95 13.17 13.46
C TRP A 205 36.06 13.57 14.64
#